data_AF-A0A2N1GZY0-F1
#
_entry.id   AF-A0A2N1GZY0-F1
#
_cell.length_a   1.000
_cell.length_b   1.000
_cell.length_c   1.000
_cell.angle_alpha   90.00
_cell.angle_beta   90.00
_cell.angle_gamma   90.00
#
_symmetry.space_group_name_H-M   'P 1'
#
loop_
_entity.id
_entity.type
_entity.pdbx_description
1 polymer ?
#
loop_
_entity_poly.entity_id
_entity_poly.type
_entity_poly.pdbx_seq_one_letter_code
_entity_poly.pdbx_strand_id
1 'polypeptide(L)'
;MSTPMAGTTKKRIFSRNDYLAPLPVPTGERPCDVLNTIWRKNEVFLDIGNYSIGSAVMVMWPSLMVFVFMGYITPDPGLIWLGALFVIGIPSLFVVQGLLREVPLPIRFNRQRREVCVPRDNGEYWIVPWETVTAAATQHSSVSQAGKTTMGLLVIGFENPDPHAAEDNQHFSWGFNCGGGTTAMALWECMRSYMEIGPEA
;
A
#
# COMPACT_ATOMS: atom_id res chain seq x y z
N MET A 1 -20.06 0.50 13.61
CA MET A 1 -20.66 0.42 12.26
C MET A 1 -20.55 -1.03 11.79
N SER A 2 -21.56 -1.61 11.14
CA SER A 2 -21.43 -2.99 10.65
C SER A 2 -20.37 -3.06 9.54
N THR A 3 -19.34 -3.88 9.73
CA THR A 3 -18.36 -4.17 8.69
C THR A 3 -19.07 -4.88 7.54
N PRO A 4 -18.90 -4.42 6.28
CA PRO A 4 -19.49 -5.09 5.12
C PRO A 4 -18.97 -6.54 5.03
N MET A 5 -19.88 -7.46 4.67
CA MET A 5 -19.56 -8.88 4.55
C MET A 5 -18.52 -9.12 3.44
N ALA A 6 -17.53 -9.97 3.69
CA ALA A 6 -16.55 -10.35 2.68
C ALA A 6 -17.19 -11.05 1.47
N GLY A 7 -16.59 -10.87 0.31
CA GLY A 7 -17.13 -11.30 -0.98
C GLY A 7 -18.19 -10.37 -1.57
N THR A 8 -18.55 -9.27 -0.91
CA THR A 8 -19.48 -8.28 -1.45
C THR A 8 -18.77 -7.22 -2.29
N THR A 9 -19.38 -6.85 -3.41
CA THR A 9 -18.92 -5.73 -4.27
C THR A 9 -19.90 -4.58 -4.18
N LYS A 10 -19.43 -3.40 -3.77
CA LYS A 10 -20.20 -2.15 -3.82
C LYS A 10 -19.75 -1.32 -5.01
N LYS A 11 -20.56 -1.32 -6.07
CA LYS A 11 -20.34 -0.53 -7.29
C LYS A 11 -21.17 0.75 -7.26
N ARG A 12 -20.54 1.88 -7.51
CA ARG A 12 -21.15 3.19 -7.82
C ARG A 12 -20.73 3.60 -9.23
N ILE A 13 -21.24 4.74 -9.71
CA ILE A 13 -21.00 5.23 -11.09
C ILE A 13 -19.50 5.32 -11.41
N PHE A 14 -18.70 5.83 -10.49
CA PHE A 14 -17.26 6.05 -10.67
C PHE A 14 -16.38 5.32 -9.64
N SER A 15 -16.96 4.49 -8.79
CA SER A 15 -16.19 3.78 -7.76
C SER A 15 -16.64 2.34 -7.62
N ARG A 16 -15.73 1.47 -7.23
CA ARG A 16 -15.97 0.07 -6.93
C ARG A 16 -15.14 -0.31 -5.72
N ASN A 17 -15.79 -0.87 -4.70
CA ASN A 17 -15.12 -1.43 -3.54
C ASN A 17 -15.47 -2.92 -3.49
N ASP A 18 -14.46 -3.78 -3.55
CA ASP A 18 -14.58 -5.21 -3.36
C ASP A 18 -14.09 -5.54 -1.95
N TYR A 19 -14.98 -6.00 -1.08
CA TYR A 19 -14.65 -6.34 0.31
C TYR A 19 -14.16 -7.78 0.36
N LEU A 20 -12.91 -7.96 0.80
CA LEU A 20 -12.16 -9.22 0.72
C LEU A 20 -12.06 -9.93 2.08
N ALA A 21 -12.18 -9.19 3.18
CA ALA A 21 -12.26 -9.67 4.56
C ALA A 21 -13.11 -8.70 5.40
N PRO A 22 -13.73 -9.12 6.52
CA PRO A 22 -13.34 -10.19 7.45
C PRO A 22 -13.70 -11.60 6.98
N LEU A 23 -12.94 -12.62 7.42
CA LEU A 23 -12.89 -13.98 6.86
C LEU A 23 -12.43 -13.99 5.39
N PRO A 24 -11.12 -14.16 5.12
CA PRO A 24 -10.55 -13.97 3.80
C PRO A 24 -11.17 -14.86 2.72
N VAL A 25 -11.81 -14.24 1.73
CA VAL A 25 -12.39 -14.95 0.58
C VAL A 25 -11.39 -14.99 -0.57
N PRO A 26 -11.21 -16.15 -1.25
CA PRO A 26 -10.41 -16.23 -2.46
C PRO A 26 -11.02 -15.36 -3.58
N THR A 27 -10.19 -14.54 -4.20
CA THR A 27 -10.56 -13.62 -5.26
C THR A 27 -10.45 -14.22 -6.67
N GLY A 28 -9.71 -15.34 -6.81
CA GLY A 28 -9.41 -15.98 -8.09
C GLY A 28 -8.25 -15.34 -8.87
N GLU A 29 -7.70 -14.22 -8.39
CA GLU A 29 -6.50 -13.62 -8.96
C GLU A 29 -5.24 -14.41 -8.58
N ARG A 30 -4.20 -14.31 -9.41
CA ARG A 30 -2.90 -14.92 -9.09
C ARG A 30 -2.20 -14.13 -7.97
N PRO A 31 -1.71 -14.78 -6.91
CA PRO A 31 -0.91 -14.13 -5.88
C PRO A 31 0.29 -13.40 -6.50
N CYS A 32 0.42 -12.09 -6.23
CA CYS A 32 1.52 -11.29 -6.79
C CYS A 32 1.86 -10.13 -5.86
N ASP A 33 3.15 -10.00 -5.50
CA ASP A 33 3.66 -8.83 -4.81
C ASP A 33 3.94 -7.69 -5.81
N VAL A 34 2.86 -6.99 -6.19
CA VAL A 34 2.90 -5.93 -7.22
C VAL A 34 3.79 -4.74 -6.81
N LEU A 35 3.99 -4.53 -5.51
CA LEU A 35 4.71 -3.38 -4.97
C LEU A 35 6.10 -3.73 -4.41
N ASN A 36 6.51 -5.00 -4.42
CA ASN A 36 7.69 -5.49 -3.72
C ASN A 36 7.68 -5.07 -2.22
N THR A 37 6.56 -5.27 -1.54
CA THR A 37 6.36 -4.88 -0.13
C THR A 37 6.80 -5.96 0.86
N ILE A 38 7.04 -7.19 0.39
CA ILE A 38 7.49 -8.29 1.23
C ILE A 38 8.95 -8.09 1.61
N TRP A 39 9.20 -7.94 2.92
CA TRP A 39 10.55 -7.78 3.45
C TRP A 39 11.18 -9.12 3.81
N ARG A 40 10.41 -10.01 4.44
CA ARG A 40 10.83 -11.36 4.82
C ARG A 40 9.65 -12.31 4.70
N LYS A 41 9.89 -13.50 4.16
CA LYS A 41 8.91 -14.58 4.04
C LYS A 41 9.56 -15.88 4.51
N ASN A 42 8.89 -16.61 5.40
CA ASN A 42 9.27 -17.97 5.80
C ASN A 42 8.02 -18.76 6.23
N GLU A 43 8.19 -20.00 6.68
CA GLU A 43 7.10 -20.90 7.10
C GLU A 43 6.25 -20.38 8.28
N VAL A 44 6.77 -19.46 9.08
CA VAL A 44 6.16 -18.99 10.33
C VAL A 44 5.55 -17.60 10.18
N PHE A 45 6.31 -16.65 9.62
CA PHE A 45 5.89 -15.27 9.46
C PHE A 45 6.20 -14.64 8.11
N LEU A 46 5.37 -13.66 7.75
CA LEU A 46 5.51 -12.76 6.61
C LEU A 46 5.57 -11.32 7.14
N ASP A 47 6.70 -10.66 6.91
CA ASP A 47 6.89 -9.25 7.26
C ASP A 47 6.63 -8.39 6.02
N ILE A 48 5.66 -7.49 6.12
CA ILE A 48 5.28 -6.58 5.05
C ILE A 48 5.54 -5.14 5.49
N GLY A 49 6.25 -4.38 4.65
CA GLY A 49 6.60 -2.99 4.91
C GLY A 49 6.06 -2.06 3.83
N ASN A 50 5.80 -0.81 4.20
CA ASN A 50 5.48 0.27 3.26
C ASN A 50 6.64 1.27 3.20
N TYR A 51 7.79 0.80 2.73
CA TYR A 51 8.99 1.62 2.60
C TYR A 51 9.71 1.31 1.28
N SER A 52 9.43 2.09 0.24
CA SER A 52 9.95 1.87 -1.11
C SER A 52 10.72 3.09 -1.62
N ILE A 53 11.94 3.30 -1.09
CA ILE A 53 12.88 4.32 -1.58
C ILE A 53 13.12 4.14 -3.08
N GLY A 54 13.22 2.88 -3.53
CA GLY A 54 13.45 2.54 -4.94
C GLY A 54 12.38 3.14 -5.86
N SER A 55 11.10 3.09 -5.46
CA SER A 55 10.02 3.71 -6.25
C SER A 55 10.19 5.22 -6.40
N ALA A 56 10.61 5.92 -5.33
CA ALA A 56 10.83 7.37 -5.38
C ALA A 56 11.97 7.72 -6.35
N VAL A 57 13.07 6.97 -6.33
CA VAL A 57 14.21 7.17 -7.25
C VAL A 57 13.78 6.91 -8.70
N MET A 58 13.01 5.84 -8.94
CA MET A 58 12.53 5.48 -10.28
C MET A 58 11.58 6.54 -10.88
N VAL A 59 10.81 7.26 -10.04
CA VAL A 59 9.97 8.37 -10.49
C VAL A 59 10.79 9.64 -10.75
N MET A 60 11.76 9.95 -9.87
CA MET A 60 12.57 11.16 -10.00
C MET A 60 13.56 11.10 -11.18
N TRP A 61 14.07 9.92 -11.53
CA TRP A 61 15.12 9.79 -12.55
C TRP A 61 14.68 10.20 -13.98
N PRO A 62 13.55 9.73 -14.53
CA PRO A 62 13.07 10.19 -15.84
C PRO A 62 12.81 11.70 -15.86
N SER A 63 12.25 12.26 -14.79
CA SER A 63 12.05 13.72 -14.68
C SER A 63 13.38 14.46 -14.76
N LEU A 64 14.41 14.00 -14.01
CA LEU A 64 15.76 14.56 -14.10
C LEU A 64 16.29 14.53 -15.53
N MET A 65 16.19 13.39 -16.22
CA MET A 65 16.64 13.25 -17.61
C MET A 65 15.92 14.22 -18.56
N VAL A 66 14.62 14.42 -18.38
CA VAL A 66 13.84 15.38 -19.18
C VAL A 66 14.31 16.82 -18.93
N PHE A 67 14.49 17.23 -17.67
CA PHE A 67 14.98 18.58 -17.35
C PHE A 67 16.40 18.83 -17.85
N VAL A 68 17.30 17.84 -17.71
CA VAL A 68 18.67 17.91 -18.23
C VAL A 68 18.65 18.03 -19.76
N PHE A 69 17.84 17.23 -20.44
CA PHE A 69 17.69 17.31 -21.88
C PHE A 69 17.15 18.68 -22.31
N MET A 70 16.06 19.17 -21.70
CA MET A 70 15.50 20.50 -22.00
C MET A 70 16.50 21.64 -21.75
N GLY A 71 17.30 21.54 -20.68
CA GLY A 71 18.35 22.51 -20.36
C GLY A 71 19.47 22.52 -21.40
N TYR A 72 19.77 21.38 -22.03
CA TYR A 72 20.79 21.27 -23.09
C TYR A 72 20.34 21.91 -24.42
N ILE A 73 19.07 21.77 -24.80
CA ILE A 73 18.54 22.30 -26.08
C ILE A 73 18.23 23.80 -26.04
N THR A 74 18.05 24.36 -24.85
CA THR A 74 17.57 25.75 -24.69
C THR A 74 18.76 26.71 -24.55
N PRO A 75 18.86 27.78 -25.37
CA PRO A 75 19.96 28.74 -25.28
C PRO A 75 20.09 29.45 -23.93
N ASP A 76 18.96 29.79 -23.29
CA ASP A 76 18.89 30.43 -21.97
C ASP A 76 18.15 29.53 -20.96
N PRO A 77 18.83 28.52 -20.36
CA PRO A 77 18.16 27.48 -19.58
C PRO A 77 17.85 27.89 -18.13
N GLY A 78 18.08 29.15 -17.74
CA GLY A 78 17.97 29.59 -16.34
C GLY A 78 16.62 29.27 -15.69
N LEU A 79 15.51 29.47 -16.42
CA LEU A 79 14.17 29.14 -15.93
C LEU A 79 13.95 27.61 -15.80
N ILE A 80 14.55 26.83 -16.71
CA ILE A 80 14.45 25.36 -16.70
C ILE A 80 15.15 24.79 -15.47
N TRP A 81 16.35 25.29 -15.15
CA TRP A 81 17.09 24.86 -13.96
C TRP A 81 16.40 25.27 -12.66
N LEU A 82 15.79 26.46 -12.61
CA LEU A 82 14.93 26.87 -11.49
C LEU A 82 13.75 25.91 -11.32
N GLY A 83 13.05 25.58 -12.41
CA GLY A 83 11.97 24.59 -12.39
C GLY A 83 12.43 23.21 -11.91
N ALA A 84 13.57 22.74 -12.40
CA ALA A 84 14.16 21.47 -12.00
C ALA A 84 14.47 21.43 -10.49
N LEU A 85 14.98 22.54 -9.92
CA LEU A 85 15.28 22.63 -8.49
C LEU A 85 14.02 22.46 -7.63
N PHE A 86 12.88 23.04 -8.02
CA PHE A 86 11.64 22.84 -7.28
C PHE A 86 11.04 21.45 -7.50
N VAL A 87 10.98 20.99 -8.74
CA VAL A 87 10.29 19.74 -9.11
C VAL A 87 11.07 18.51 -8.65
N ILE A 88 12.40 18.55 -8.65
CA ILE A 88 13.26 17.43 -8.25
C ILE A 88 13.87 17.65 -6.88
N GLY A 89 14.35 18.87 -6.59
CA GLY A 89 15.04 19.17 -5.35
C GLY A 89 14.15 19.01 -4.12
N ILE A 90 12.91 19.52 -4.14
CA ILE A 90 11.99 19.38 -2.99
C ILE A 90 11.70 17.89 -2.69
N PRO A 91 11.23 17.05 -3.64
CA PRO A 91 11.07 15.62 -3.39
C PRO A 91 12.34 14.91 -2.96
N SER A 92 13.51 15.30 -3.50
CA SER A 92 14.80 14.73 -3.11
C SER A 92 15.12 15.00 -1.64
N LEU A 93 14.80 16.18 -1.11
CA LEU A 93 14.96 16.49 0.31
C LEU A 93 14.07 15.60 1.19
N PHE A 94 12.83 15.34 0.77
CA PHE A 94 11.94 14.41 1.49
C PHE A 94 12.48 12.98 1.49
N VAL A 95 13.06 12.52 0.36
CA VAL A 95 13.70 11.20 0.28
C VAL A 95 14.92 11.14 1.19
N VAL A 96 15.80 12.15 1.17
CA VAL A 96 16.96 12.21 2.07
C VAL A 96 16.52 12.21 3.53
N GLN A 97 15.52 13.01 3.91
CA GLN A 97 14.97 12.98 5.25
C GLN A 97 14.41 11.60 5.62
N GLY A 98 13.72 10.93 4.68
CA GLY A 98 13.19 9.59 4.86
C GLY A 98 14.28 8.52 5.03
N LEU A 99 15.45 8.70 4.40
CA LEU A 99 16.62 7.81 4.56
C LEU A 99 17.32 7.99 5.91
N LEU A 100 17.24 9.18 6.49
CA LEU A 100 17.84 9.50 7.78
C LEU A 100 16.93 9.17 8.97
N ARG A 101 15.65 8.87 8.72
CA ARG A 101 14.71 8.41 9.76
C ARG A 101 14.88 6.93 10.02
N GLU A 102 14.55 6.52 11.24
CA GLU A 102 14.46 5.11 11.58
C GLU A 102 13.41 4.42 10.69
N VAL A 103 13.77 3.24 10.20
CA VAL A 103 12.88 2.47 9.33
C VAL A 103 11.67 2.03 10.15
N PRO A 104 10.43 2.33 9.70
CA PRO A 104 9.24 1.91 10.42
C PRO A 104 9.20 0.39 10.51
N LEU A 105 8.76 -0.12 11.66
CA LEU A 105 8.64 -1.56 11.88
C LEU A 105 7.62 -2.16 10.89
N PRO A 106 7.93 -3.32 10.28
CA PRO A 106 6.99 -3.97 9.37
C PRO A 106 5.80 -4.55 10.15
N ILE A 107 4.66 -4.68 9.47
CA ILE A 107 3.53 -5.44 9.98
C ILE A 107 3.84 -6.92 9.76
N ARG A 108 3.77 -7.70 10.84
CA ARG A 108 4.12 -9.12 10.82
C ARG A 108 2.87 -9.97 10.84
N PHE A 109 2.68 -10.76 9.81
CA PHE A 109 1.63 -11.79 9.72
C PHE A 109 2.22 -13.12 10.20
N ASN A 110 1.65 -13.71 11.24
CA ASN A 110 2.08 -14.98 11.78
C ASN A 110 1.07 -16.07 11.40
N ARG A 111 1.50 -16.96 10.51
CA ARG A 111 0.64 -18.02 9.96
C ARG A 111 0.26 -19.07 10.99
N GLN A 112 1.22 -19.53 11.81
CA GLN A 112 1.00 -20.64 12.75
C GLN A 112 -0.02 -20.29 13.83
N ARG A 113 0.02 -19.05 14.32
CA ARG A 113 -0.90 -18.54 15.35
C ARG A 113 -2.13 -17.85 14.77
N ARG A 114 -2.19 -17.66 13.45
CA ARG A 114 -3.25 -16.92 12.75
C ARG A 114 -3.49 -15.54 13.37
N GLU A 115 -2.41 -14.79 13.56
CA GLU A 115 -2.42 -13.46 14.18
C GLU A 115 -1.55 -12.48 13.38
N VAL A 116 -1.85 -11.19 13.49
CA VAL A 116 -1.11 -10.09 12.85
C VAL A 116 -0.62 -9.14 13.93
N CYS A 117 0.68 -8.91 13.96
CA CYS A 117 1.31 -7.94 14.84
C CYS A 117 1.44 -6.59 14.13
N VAL A 118 0.74 -5.59 14.66
CA VAL A 118 0.70 -4.22 14.12
C VAL A 118 1.45 -3.29 15.07
N PRO A 119 2.64 -2.77 14.70
CA PRO A 119 3.35 -1.79 15.50
C PRO A 119 2.63 -0.43 15.50
N ARG A 120 2.66 0.27 16.63
CA ARG A 120 2.10 1.62 16.81
C ARG A 120 3.21 2.62 17.11
N ASP A 121 2.94 3.90 16.83
CA ASP A 121 3.92 4.99 16.97
C ASP A 121 4.43 5.16 18.41
N ASN A 122 3.65 4.75 19.41
CA ASN A 122 4.00 4.82 20.84
C ASN A 122 4.92 3.66 21.30
N GLY A 123 5.36 2.79 20.39
CA GLY A 123 6.14 1.58 20.72
C GLY A 123 5.30 0.39 21.20
N GLU A 124 3.98 0.57 21.34
CA GLU A 124 3.03 -0.51 21.57
C GLU A 124 2.81 -1.35 20.31
N TYR A 125 2.32 -2.57 20.48
CA TYR A 125 1.93 -3.43 19.37
C TYR A 125 0.56 -4.03 19.62
N TRP A 126 -0.22 -4.18 18.57
CA TRP A 126 -1.48 -4.90 18.61
C TRP A 126 -1.28 -6.31 18.07
N ILE A 127 -1.85 -7.29 18.76
CA ILE A 127 -1.98 -8.65 18.26
C ILE A 127 -3.42 -8.83 17.83
N VAL A 128 -3.64 -8.80 16.53
CA VAL A 128 -4.97 -8.85 15.92
C VAL A 128 -5.18 -10.25 15.33
N PRO A 129 -6.25 -10.98 15.69
CA PRO A 129 -6.58 -12.25 15.04
C PRO A 129 -6.74 -12.06 13.52
N TRP A 130 -6.20 -12.99 12.74
CA TRP A 130 -6.26 -12.91 11.28
C TRP A 130 -7.71 -12.90 10.76
N GLU A 131 -8.62 -13.58 11.45
CA GLU A 131 -10.04 -13.67 11.10
C GLU A 131 -10.78 -12.33 11.21
N THR A 132 -10.29 -11.43 12.07
CA THR A 132 -10.87 -10.09 12.28
C THR A 132 -10.25 -9.03 11.38
N VAL A 133 -9.16 -9.36 10.67
CA VAL A 133 -8.54 -8.44 9.70
C VAL A 133 -9.55 -8.16 8.60
N THR A 134 -9.75 -6.88 8.30
CA THR A 134 -10.61 -6.44 7.21
C THR A 134 -9.76 -6.05 6.02
N ALA A 135 -10.27 -6.27 4.82
CA ALA A 135 -9.55 -5.93 3.59
C ALA A 135 -10.53 -5.50 2.51
N ALA A 136 -10.18 -4.46 1.77
CA ALA A 136 -10.98 -3.95 0.66
C ALA A 136 -10.09 -3.50 -0.49
N ALA A 137 -10.35 -4.02 -1.68
CA ALA A 137 -9.80 -3.48 -2.92
C ALA A 137 -10.70 -2.31 -3.35
N THR A 138 -10.15 -1.10 -3.34
CA THR A 138 -10.88 0.11 -3.73
C THR A 138 -10.42 0.60 -5.09
N GLN A 139 -11.36 1.05 -5.91
CA GLN A 139 -11.10 1.52 -7.25
C GLN A 139 -11.98 2.74 -7.55
N HIS A 140 -11.38 3.77 -8.11
CA HIS A 140 -12.05 4.95 -8.63
C HIS A 140 -11.70 5.13 -10.11
N SER A 141 -12.67 5.52 -10.92
CA SER A 141 -12.46 5.79 -12.34
C SER A 141 -12.98 7.16 -12.73
N SER A 142 -12.16 7.93 -13.45
CA SER A 142 -12.54 9.20 -14.05
C SER A 142 -12.53 9.08 -15.58
N VAL A 143 -13.35 9.87 -16.26
CA VAL A 143 -13.39 9.94 -17.73
C VAL A 143 -13.06 11.36 -18.14
N SER A 144 -12.09 11.51 -19.03
CA SER A 144 -11.67 12.79 -19.60
C SER A 144 -11.57 12.68 -21.13
N GLN A 145 -11.21 13.77 -21.81
CA GLN A 145 -10.91 13.75 -23.25
C GLN A 145 -9.78 12.78 -23.60
N ALA A 146 -8.87 12.51 -22.65
CA ALA A 146 -7.81 11.51 -22.79
C ALA A 146 -8.28 10.07 -22.53
N GLY A 147 -9.58 9.85 -22.33
CA GLY A 147 -10.18 8.54 -22.06
C GLY A 147 -10.44 8.27 -20.58
N LYS A 148 -10.70 6.99 -20.27
CA LYS A 148 -11.00 6.53 -18.91
C LYS A 148 -9.70 6.22 -18.16
N THR A 149 -9.48 6.91 -17.04
CA THR A 149 -8.41 6.61 -16.09
C THR A 149 -8.98 5.89 -14.89
N THR A 150 -8.25 4.90 -14.38
CA THR A 150 -8.61 4.16 -13.17
C THR A 150 -7.47 4.23 -12.18
N MET A 151 -7.81 4.57 -10.94
CA MET A 151 -6.90 4.58 -9.78
C MET A 151 -7.50 3.71 -8.68
N GLY A 152 -6.69 3.28 -7.73
CA GLY A 152 -7.18 2.51 -6.60
C GLY A 152 -6.06 2.02 -5.70
N LEU A 153 -6.46 1.38 -4.62
CA LEU A 153 -5.57 0.91 -3.57
C LEU A 153 -6.20 -0.28 -2.83
N LEU A 154 -5.35 -1.10 -2.23
CA LEU A 154 -5.77 -2.09 -1.24
C LEU A 154 -5.76 -1.42 0.14
N VAL A 155 -6.87 -1.48 0.87
CA VAL A 155 -6.94 -1.10 2.29
C VAL A 155 -7.01 -2.35 3.12
N ILE A 156 -6.17 -2.46 4.14
CA ILE A 156 -6.27 -3.47 5.20
C ILE A 156 -6.59 -2.74 6.50
N GLY A 157 -7.65 -3.15 7.19
CA GLY A 157 -8.09 -2.57 8.45
C GLY A 157 -7.87 -3.53 9.61
N PHE A 158 -7.42 -2.95 10.73
CA PHE A 158 -7.16 -3.61 11.99
C PHE A 158 -7.99 -2.94 13.08
N GLU A 159 -8.68 -3.74 13.87
CA GLU A 159 -9.39 -3.27 15.07
C GLU A 159 -8.53 -3.55 16.29
N ASN A 160 -8.48 -2.59 17.22
CA ASN A 160 -7.73 -2.75 18.45
C ASN A 160 -8.39 -3.84 19.32
N PRO A 161 -7.63 -4.86 19.78
CA PRO A 161 -8.18 -5.90 20.64
C PRO A 161 -8.60 -5.41 22.03
N ASP A 162 -8.14 -4.23 22.49
CA ASP A 162 -8.56 -3.66 23.77
C ASP A 162 -9.94 -2.95 23.66
N PRO A 163 -10.98 -3.45 24.34
CA PRO A 163 -12.32 -2.85 24.31
C PRO A 163 -12.40 -1.48 25.01
N HIS A 164 -11.40 -1.09 25.79
CA HIS A 164 -11.34 0.21 26.48
C HIS A 164 -10.41 1.22 25.80
N ALA A 165 -9.92 0.90 24.59
CA ALA A 165 -9.09 1.81 23.82
C ALA A 165 -9.81 3.15 23.57
N ALA A 166 -9.06 4.24 23.69
CA ALA A 166 -9.51 5.57 23.32
C ALA A 166 -9.99 5.59 21.85
N GLU A 167 -10.99 6.42 21.53
CA GLU A 167 -11.69 6.41 20.25
C GLU A 167 -10.75 6.60 19.04
N ASP A 168 -9.67 7.36 19.22
CA ASP A 168 -8.62 7.59 18.22
C ASP A 168 -7.69 6.38 17.99
N ASN A 169 -7.67 5.42 18.91
CA ASN A 169 -6.82 4.23 18.87
C ASN A 169 -7.63 2.93 18.73
N GLN A 170 -8.89 3.01 18.30
CA GLN A 170 -9.76 1.84 18.07
C GLN A 170 -9.54 1.18 16.70
N HIS A 171 -9.16 1.97 15.70
CA HIS A 171 -9.06 1.51 14.32
C HIS A 171 -7.74 1.95 13.70
N PHE A 172 -7.08 1.05 12.99
CA PHE A 172 -5.93 1.36 12.15
C PHE A 172 -6.16 0.83 10.74
N SER A 173 -5.95 1.67 9.74
CA SER A 173 -6.00 1.26 8.34
C SER A 173 -4.66 1.44 7.68
N TRP A 174 -4.30 0.46 6.86
CA TRP A 174 -3.06 0.39 6.14
C TRP A 174 -3.33 0.27 4.64
N GLY A 175 -2.88 1.27 3.89
CA GLY A 175 -3.16 1.40 2.46
C GLY A 175 -1.96 1.11 1.58
N PHE A 176 -2.17 0.35 0.51
CA PHE A 176 -1.19 0.07 -0.53
C PHE A 176 -1.61 0.69 -1.86
N ASN A 177 -0.78 1.58 -2.40
CA ASN A 177 -0.99 2.20 -3.70
C ASN A 177 -0.60 1.26 -4.85
N CYS A 178 -1.21 0.08 -4.90
CA CYS A 178 -0.95 -0.98 -5.90
C CYS A 178 -1.81 -0.86 -7.16
N GLY A 179 -2.62 0.20 -7.29
CA GLY A 179 -3.69 0.28 -8.27
C GLY A 179 -4.98 -0.38 -7.77
N GLY A 180 -6.07 -0.18 -8.51
CA GLY A 180 -7.41 -0.66 -8.14
C GLY A 180 -7.81 -1.94 -8.87
N GLY A 181 -8.74 -2.69 -8.29
CA GLY A 181 -9.30 -3.90 -8.89
C GLY A 181 -8.32 -5.07 -8.83
N THR A 182 -7.88 -5.55 -9.99
CA THR A 182 -7.11 -6.81 -10.12
C THR A 182 -5.78 -6.78 -9.39
N THR A 183 -5.03 -5.67 -9.43
CA THR A 183 -3.73 -5.56 -8.75
C THR A 183 -3.85 -5.52 -7.24
N ALA A 184 -4.88 -4.84 -6.71
CA ALA A 184 -5.21 -4.86 -5.29
C ALA A 184 -5.65 -6.25 -4.82
N MET A 185 -6.46 -6.95 -5.62
CA MET A 185 -6.87 -8.32 -5.36
C MET A 185 -5.68 -9.28 -5.40
N ALA A 186 -4.78 -9.16 -6.37
CA ALA A 186 -3.57 -9.98 -6.48
C ALA A 186 -2.61 -9.77 -5.30
N LEU A 187 -2.47 -8.53 -4.82
CA LEU A 187 -1.67 -8.22 -3.63
C LEU A 187 -2.31 -8.81 -2.36
N TRP A 188 -3.63 -8.71 -2.23
CA TRP A 188 -4.36 -9.36 -1.14
C TRP A 188 -4.20 -10.89 -1.20
N GLU A 189 -4.29 -11.49 -2.38
CA GLU A 189 -4.06 -12.93 -2.58
C GLU A 189 -2.67 -13.36 -2.18
N CYS A 190 -1.67 -12.50 -2.35
CA CYS A 190 -0.32 -12.78 -1.87
C CYS A 190 -0.28 -12.96 -0.34
N MET A 191 -0.92 -12.07 0.41
CA MET A 191 -1.00 -12.16 1.87
C MET A 191 -1.91 -13.29 2.33
N ARG A 192 -3.07 -13.44 1.70
CA ARG A 192 -4.06 -14.47 2.02
C ARG A 192 -3.51 -15.87 1.75
N SER A 193 -2.92 -16.09 0.57
CA SER A 193 -2.38 -17.41 0.20
C SER A 193 -1.23 -17.81 1.10
N TYR A 194 -0.40 -16.85 1.53
CA TYR A 194 0.58 -17.08 2.59
C TYR A 194 -0.09 -17.59 3.88
N MET A 195 -1.10 -16.88 4.39
CA MET A 195 -1.76 -17.21 5.66
C MET A 195 -2.57 -18.52 5.59
N GLU A 196 -3.23 -18.80 4.48
CA GLU A 196 -4.15 -19.95 4.36
C GLU A 196 -3.50 -21.20 3.75
N ILE A 197 -2.60 -21.04 2.77
CA ILE A 197 -2.02 -22.15 2.02
C ILE A 197 -0.61 -22.43 2.53
N GLY A 198 0.29 -21.46 2.42
CA GLY A 198 1.69 -21.59 2.85
C GLY A 198 2.63 -20.65 2.08
N PRO A 199 3.95 -20.69 2.38
CA PRO A 199 4.91 -19.75 1.81
C PRO A 199 5.26 -19.99 0.34
N GLU A 200 4.95 -21.15 -0.24
CA GLU A 200 5.19 -21.42 -1.67
C GLU A 200 3.99 -21.05 -2.56
N ALA A 201 2.91 -20.53 -1.96
CA ALA A 201 1.73 -20.08 -2.67
C ALA A 201 1.87 -18.65 -3.22
#